data_AF-T0ZTX9-F1
#
_entry.id   AF-T0ZTX9-F1
#
_cell.length_a   1.000
_cell.length_b   1.000
_cell.length_c   1.000
_cell.angle_alpha   90.00
_cell.angle_beta   90.00
_cell.angle_gamma   90.00
#
_symmetry.space_group_name_H-M   'P 1'
#
loop_
_entity.id
_entity.type
_entity.pdbx_description
1 polymer ?
#
loop_
_entity_poly.entity_id
_entity_poly.type
_entity_poly.pdbx_seq_one_letter_code
_entity_poly.pdbx_strand_id
1 'polypeptide(L)'
;SDVQGIIGRGGTILGSSRTHPFQRPEDAEKVLATWTKHRLDGLVAIGGDDTLSAARELARRGRPVVGVPKTMDNDVDGTDWTFGFFSASAVSLDALERLRDTGASHHRAMVLEVMGRHAGWVALATGLGGAADYTLLPEEPYDEPRLLDHVRRAVRDRGFALVVASEGIDLGARADGPAGPTSSATSC
;
A
#
# COMPACT_ATOMS: atom_id res chain seq x y z
N SER A 1 -18.09 11.96 25.12
CA SER A 1 -18.44 11.05 24.02
C SER A 1 -17.25 10.16 23.74
N ASP A 2 -17.44 8.86 23.50
CA ASP A 2 -16.34 7.88 23.32
C ASP A 2 -15.50 8.13 22.06
N VAL A 3 -15.99 8.97 21.14
CA VAL A 3 -15.28 9.37 19.91
C VAL A 3 -14.64 10.76 20.01
N GLN A 4 -14.62 11.38 21.19
CA GLN A 4 -14.05 12.72 21.35
C GLN A 4 -12.51 12.68 21.26
N GLY A 5 -11.93 13.61 20.48
CA GLY A 5 -10.47 13.76 20.37
C GLY A 5 -9.77 12.79 19.41
N ILE A 6 -10.51 11.91 18.71
CA ILE A 6 -9.90 10.91 17.81
C ILE A 6 -9.67 11.43 16.38
N ILE A 7 -10.19 12.60 16.02
CA ILE A 7 -10.16 13.13 14.63
C ILE A 7 -8.73 13.32 14.09
N GLY A 8 -7.78 13.67 14.95
CA GLY A 8 -6.36 13.84 14.59
C GLY A 8 -5.50 12.59 14.80
N ARG A 9 -6.09 11.46 15.24
CA ARG A 9 -5.36 10.23 15.57
C ARG A 9 -5.43 9.26 14.40
N GLY A 10 -4.26 8.82 13.92
CA GLY A 10 -4.16 7.74 12.93
C GLY A 10 -4.58 6.37 13.48
N GLY A 11 -4.90 5.45 12.57
CA GLY A 11 -5.33 4.09 12.91
C GLY A 11 -6.83 3.97 13.20
N THR A 12 -7.22 2.93 13.94
CA THR A 12 -8.61 2.68 14.34
C THR A 12 -8.69 2.34 15.82
N ILE A 13 -9.65 2.94 16.54
CA ILE A 13 -9.89 2.65 17.97
C ILE A 13 -10.59 1.30 18.19
N LEU A 14 -11.18 0.73 17.14
CA LEU A 14 -11.90 -0.55 17.19
C LEU A 14 -10.97 -1.76 16.94
N GLY A 15 -9.72 -1.50 16.56
CA GLY A 15 -8.81 -2.53 16.06
C GLY A 15 -9.18 -3.01 14.65
N SER A 16 -8.40 -3.96 14.15
CA SER A 16 -8.62 -4.61 12.85
C SER A 16 -8.14 -6.05 12.91
N SER A 17 -8.73 -6.92 12.08
CA SER A 17 -8.33 -8.31 11.90
C SER A 17 -8.26 -8.63 10.40
N ARG A 18 -7.47 -9.64 10.02
CA ARG A 18 -7.39 -10.17 8.65
C ARG A 18 -8.38 -11.32 8.39
N THR A 19 -9.38 -11.49 9.24
CA THR A 19 -10.38 -12.56 9.12
C THR A 19 -11.49 -12.15 8.17
N HIS A 20 -11.67 -12.88 7.07
CA HIS A 20 -12.83 -12.72 6.21
C HIS A 20 -13.96 -13.68 6.67
N PRO A 21 -15.07 -13.16 7.24
CA PRO A 21 -16.04 -13.99 7.96
C PRO A 21 -16.90 -14.90 7.06
N PHE A 22 -16.88 -14.71 5.75
CA PHE A 22 -17.67 -15.50 4.80
C PHE A 22 -16.86 -16.52 3.99
N GLN A 23 -15.60 -16.77 4.37
CA GLN A 23 -14.82 -17.86 3.74
C GLN A 23 -15.31 -19.25 4.18
N ARG A 24 -15.82 -19.37 5.42
CA ARG A 24 -16.34 -20.63 5.97
C ARG A 24 -17.81 -20.47 6.37
N PRO A 25 -18.70 -21.43 6.03
CA PRO A 25 -20.11 -21.36 6.41
C PRO A 25 -20.32 -21.19 7.92
N GLU A 26 -19.52 -21.87 8.74
CA GLU A 26 -19.58 -21.80 10.20
C GLU A 26 -19.33 -20.39 10.78
N ASP A 27 -18.51 -19.58 10.12
CA ASP A 27 -18.23 -18.21 10.57
C ASP A 27 -19.31 -17.24 10.11
N ALA A 28 -19.89 -17.46 8.92
CA ALA A 28 -21.03 -16.71 8.43
C ALA A 28 -22.23 -16.80 9.39
N GLU A 29 -22.52 -18.00 9.90
CA GLU A 29 -23.59 -18.20 10.88
C GLU A 29 -23.31 -17.47 12.20
N LYS A 30 -22.05 -17.44 12.66
CA LYS A 30 -21.67 -16.67 13.85
C LYS A 30 -21.90 -15.16 13.66
N VAL A 31 -21.65 -14.63 12.46
CA VAL A 31 -21.94 -13.22 12.15
C VAL A 31 -23.43 -12.93 12.25
N LEU A 32 -24.28 -13.78 11.66
CA LEU A 32 -25.74 -13.61 11.70
C LEU A 32 -26.33 -13.78 13.10
N ALA A 33 -25.79 -14.74 13.87
CA ALA A 33 -26.15 -14.94 15.27
C ALA A 33 -25.76 -13.71 16.11
N THR A 34 -24.56 -13.14 15.88
CA THR A 34 -24.10 -11.92 16.54
C THR A 34 -25.00 -10.73 16.20
N TRP A 35 -25.33 -10.55 14.92
CA TRP A 35 -26.25 -9.51 14.47
C TRP A 35 -27.59 -9.57 15.21
N THR A 36 -28.18 -10.77 15.29
CA THR A 36 -29.47 -10.99 15.94
C THR A 36 -29.36 -10.80 17.46
N LYS A 37 -28.33 -11.37 18.09
CA LYS A 37 -28.06 -11.24 19.52
C LYS A 37 -27.94 -9.78 19.96
N HIS A 38 -27.26 -8.96 19.17
CA HIS A 38 -27.05 -7.54 19.46
C HIS A 38 -28.14 -6.64 18.87
N ARG A 39 -29.15 -7.21 18.20
CA ARG A 39 -30.30 -6.50 17.62
C ARG A 39 -29.85 -5.33 16.74
N LEU A 40 -28.87 -5.59 15.87
CA LEU A 40 -28.34 -4.56 14.98
C LEU A 40 -29.37 -4.24 13.88
N ASP A 41 -29.58 -2.95 13.61
CA ASP A 41 -30.46 -2.49 12.53
C ASP A 41 -29.66 -2.19 11.24
N GLY A 42 -28.36 -1.94 11.37
CA GLY A 42 -27.49 -1.67 10.24
C GLY A 42 -26.00 -1.70 10.61
N LEU A 43 -25.15 -1.71 9.59
CA LEU A 43 -23.70 -1.71 9.72
C LEU A 43 -23.06 -0.69 8.77
N VAL A 44 -22.12 0.11 9.28
CA VAL A 44 -21.19 0.88 8.45
C VAL A 44 -19.86 0.15 8.45
N ALA A 45 -19.50 -0.44 7.32
CA ALA A 45 -18.26 -1.20 7.14
C ALA A 45 -17.18 -0.30 6.52
N ILE A 46 -16.08 -0.07 7.24
CA ILE A 46 -15.00 0.83 6.83
C ILE A 46 -13.74 0.00 6.54
N GLY A 47 -13.29 -0.06 5.30
CA GLY A 47 -12.12 -0.87 4.93
C GLY A 47 -11.83 -0.89 3.43
N GLY A 48 -10.87 -1.73 3.04
CA GLY A 48 -10.55 -2.01 1.63
C GLY A 48 -11.40 -3.13 1.05
N ASP A 49 -10.98 -3.69 -0.09
CA ASP A 49 -11.75 -4.67 -0.86
C ASP A 49 -12.23 -5.88 -0.04
N ASP A 50 -11.36 -6.47 0.79
CA ASP A 50 -11.73 -7.60 1.68
C ASP A 50 -12.87 -7.26 2.64
N THR A 51 -12.93 -6.03 3.15
CA THR A 51 -13.99 -5.61 4.08
C THR A 51 -15.29 -5.32 3.32
N LEU A 52 -15.17 -4.68 2.16
CA LEU A 52 -16.32 -4.29 1.34
C LEU A 52 -16.97 -5.49 0.65
N SER A 53 -16.20 -6.51 0.28
CA SER A 53 -16.71 -7.79 -0.21
C SER A 53 -17.50 -8.54 0.87
N ALA A 54 -17.00 -8.60 2.11
CA ALA A 54 -17.75 -9.15 3.25
C ALA A 54 -19.04 -8.36 3.53
N ALA A 55 -18.99 -7.02 3.47
CA ALA A 55 -20.14 -6.14 3.63
C ALA A 55 -21.22 -6.40 2.56
N ARG A 56 -20.81 -6.57 1.30
CA ARG A 56 -21.69 -6.93 0.19
C ARG A 56 -22.36 -8.28 0.40
N GLU A 57 -21.63 -9.26 0.93
CA GLU A 57 -22.16 -10.59 1.19
C GLU A 57 -23.19 -10.59 2.33
N LEU A 58 -22.98 -9.74 3.34
CA LEU A 58 -23.96 -9.50 4.41
C LEU A 58 -25.21 -8.77 3.87
N ALA A 59 -25.03 -7.80 2.96
CA ALA A 59 -26.13 -7.11 2.30
C ALA A 59 -26.99 -8.05 1.45
N ARG A 60 -26.37 -8.99 0.71
CA ARG A 60 -27.08 -10.04 -0.04
C ARG A 60 -27.95 -10.95 0.84
N ARG A 61 -27.62 -11.07 2.13
CA ARG A 61 -28.43 -11.78 3.14
C ARG A 61 -29.54 -10.91 3.75
N GLY A 62 -29.83 -9.76 3.15
CA GLY A 62 -30.92 -8.87 3.56
C GLY A 62 -30.60 -7.99 4.76
N ARG A 63 -29.32 -7.81 5.11
CA ARG A 63 -28.91 -6.89 6.18
C ARG A 63 -28.60 -5.48 5.62
N PRO A 64 -29.07 -4.41 6.26
CA PRO A 64 -28.72 -3.05 5.83
C PRO A 64 -27.25 -2.75 6.10
N VAL A 65 -26.47 -2.47 5.05
CA VAL A 65 -25.04 -2.18 5.17
C VAL A 65 -24.65 -1.00 4.28
N VAL A 66 -23.77 -0.14 4.78
CA VAL A 66 -23.09 0.93 4.03
C VAL A 66 -21.59 0.65 4.05
N GLY A 67 -20.97 0.63 2.88
CA GLY A 67 -19.51 0.51 2.74
C GLY A 67 -18.85 1.88 2.67
N VAL A 68 -17.71 2.03 3.34
CA VAL A 68 -16.85 3.23 3.30
C VAL A 68 -15.44 2.83 2.87
N PRO A 69 -14.94 3.32 1.72
CA PRO A 69 -13.68 2.87 1.15
C PRO A 69 -12.48 3.45 1.90
N LYS A 70 -11.84 2.62 2.73
CA LYS A 70 -10.67 2.99 3.54
C LYS A 70 -9.50 2.05 3.30
N THR A 71 -8.57 2.51 2.49
CA THR A 71 -7.26 1.89 2.25
C THR A 71 -6.27 2.98 1.87
N MET A 72 -4.98 2.76 2.13
CA MET A 72 -3.93 3.67 1.64
C MET A 72 -3.57 3.40 0.18
N ASP A 73 -3.92 2.22 -0.34
CA ASP A 73 -3.51 1.72 -1.65
C ASP A 73 -4.28 2.40 -2.81
N ASN A 74 -5.40 3.06 -2.52
CA ASN A 74 -6.31 3.69 -3.49
C ASN A 74 -6.81 2.75 -4.59
N ASP A 75 -7.05 1.50 -4.24
CA ASP A 75 -7.36 0.39 -5.15
C ASP A 75 -8.82 -0.11 -5.04
N VAL A 76 -9.73 0.73 -4.53
CA VAL A 76 -11.15 0.38 -4.39
C VAL A 76 -11.95 0.96 -5.55
N ASP A 77 -12.67 0.09 -6.28
CA ASP A 77 -13.54 0.50 -7.38
C ASP A 77 -14.75 1.34 -6.90
N GLY A 78 -15.22 2.24 -7.77
CA GLY A 78 -16.36 3.12 -7.51
C GLY A 78 -16.03 4.39 -6.71
N THR A 79 -14.74 4.68 -6.47
CA THR A 79 -14.30 5.97 -5.94
C THR A 79 -12.96 6.39 -6.53
N ASP A 80 -12.76 7.69 -6.73
CA ASP A 80 -11.45 8.22 -7.17
C ASP A 80 -10.41 8.19 -6.02
N TRP A 81 -10.89 8.31 -4.77
CA TRP A 81 -10.04 8.48 -3.59
C TRP A 81 -10.51 7.67 -2.39
N THR A 82 -9.58 6.98 -1.74
CA THR A 82 -9.82 6.23 -0.51
C THR A 82 -9.27 6.94 0.72
N PHE A 83 -9.92 6.74 1.87
CA PHE A 83 -9.44 7.29 3.14
C PHE A 83 -8.07 6.69 3.50
N GLY A 84 -7.07 7.56 3.66
CA GLY A 84 -5.68 7.21 3.99
C GLY A 84 -4.70 7.43 2.85
N PHE A 85 -5.15 7.47 1.60
CA PHE A 85 -4.28 7.66 0.43
C PHE A 85 -3.44 8.93 0.52
N PHE A 86 -4.06 10.11 0.70
CA PHE A 86 -3.33 11.37 0.77
C PHE A 86 -2.36 11.45 1.96
N SER A 87 -2.74 10.88 3.11
CA SER A 87 -1.84 10.81 4.26
C SER A 87 -0.61 9.94 3.97
N ALA A 88 -0.79 8.79 3.33
CA ALA A 88 0.31 7.91 2.94
C ALA A 88 1.24 8.59 1.91
N SER A 89 0.67 9.17 0.86
CA SER A 89 1.43 9.89 -0.18
C SER A 89 2.21 11.08 0.39
N ALA A 90 1.63 11.82 1.34
CA ALA A 90 2.34 12.93 1.99
C ALA A 90 3.55 12.45 2.82
N VAL A 91 3.42 11.32 3.52
CA VAL A 91 4.54 10.72 4.28
C VAL A 91 5.63 10.20 3.33
N SER A 92 5.25 9.53 2.25
CA SER A 92 6.19 9.05 1.23
C SER A 92 6.93 10.20 0.54
N LEU A 93 6.23 11.31 0.29
CA LEU A 93 6.84 12.52 -0.26
C LEU A 93 7.87 13.11 0.71
N ASP A 94 7.54 13.31 1.99
CA ASP A 94 8.50 13.80 3.01
C ASP A 94 9.74 12.88 3.09
N ALA A 95 9.54 11.56 3.01
CA ALA A 95 10.64 10.61 2.99
C ALA A 95 11.53 10.78 1.74
N LEU A 96 10.95 10.95 0.56
CA LEU A 96 11.70 11.17 -0.67
C LEU A 96 12.52 12.47 -0.61
N GLU A 97 11.94 13.54 -0.07
CA GLU A 97 12.62 14.82 0.09
C GLU A 97 13.86 14.71 0.99
N ARG A 98 13.79 13.94 2.07
CA ARG A 98 14.95 13.67 2.93
C ARG A 98 16.04 12.87 2.21
N LEU A 99 15.64 11.93 1.34
CA LEU A 99 16.59 11.15 0.53
C LEU A 99 17.29 12.02 -0.53
N ARG A 100 16.60 13.02 -1.09
CA ARG A 100 17.16 13.97 -2.05
C ARG A 100 18.41 14.66 -1.54
N ASP A 101 18.34 15.24 -0.34
CA ASP A 101 19.45 16.00 0.24
C ASP A 101 20.68 15.10 0.49
N THR A 102 20.43 13.86 0.93
CA THR A 102 21.47 12.85 1.15
C THR A 102 22.08 12.38 -0.16
N GLY A 103 21.24 12.11 -1.17
CA GLY A 103 21.68 11.67 -2.50
C GLY A 103 22.53 12.72 -3.19
N ALA A 104 22.11 13.99 -3.12
CA ALA A 104 22.85 15.13 -3.67
C ALA A 104 24.21 15.32 -3.00
N SER A 105 24.29 15.19 -1.67
CA SER A 105 25.53 15.42 -0.90
C SER A 105 26.62 14.37 -1.15
N HIS A 106 26.23 13.13 -1.46
CA HIS A 106 27.16 12.01 -1.62
C HIS A 106 27.26 11.47 -3.05
N HIS A 107 26.65 12.16 -4.02
CA HIS A 107 26.58 11.74 -5.41
C HIS A 107 26.03 10.32 -5.62
N ARG A 108 24.84 10.04 -5.07
CA ARG A 108 24.23 8.70 -5.06
C ARG A 108 22.88 8.64 -5.77
N ALA A 109 22.58 7.50 -6.37
CA ALA A 109 21.20 7.14 -6.69
C ALA A 109 20.51 6.62 -5.43
N MET A 110 19.36 7.19 -5.09
CA MET A 110 18.53 6.78 -3.96
C MET A 110 17.27 6.12 -4.49
N VAL A 111 16.88 5.01 -3.86
CA VAL A 111 15.63 4.31 -4.18
C VAL A 111 14.73 4.35 -2.94
N LEU A 112 13.50 4.81 -3.12
CA LEU A 112 12.45 4.77 -2.11
C LEU A 112 11.40 3.76 -2.51
N GLU A 113 11.31 2.65 -1.78
CA GLU A 113 10.19 1.71 -1.90
C GLU A 113 9.00 2.24 -1.10
N VAL A 114 7.82 2.26 -1.71
CA VAL A 114 6.57 2.70 -1.08
C VAL A 114 5.52 1.60 -1.18
N MET A 115 4.63 1.60 -0.20
CA MET A 115 3.49 0.68 -0.17
C MET A 115 2.45 1.02 -1.25
N GLY A 116 1.57 0.06 -1.53
CA GLY A 116 0.49 0.17 -2.52
C GLY A 116 -0.05 -1.19 -2.98
N ARG A 117 0.48 -2.29 -2.45
CA ARG A 117 0.16 -3.68 -2.76
C ARG A 117 0.25 -3.99 -4.26
N HIS A 118 -0.85 -3.91 -4.99
CA HIS A 118 -0.92 -4.21 -6.42
C HIS A 118 -1.21 -2.95 -7.25
N ALA A 119 -1.31 -1.79 -6.60
CA ALA A 119 -1.60 -0.51 -7.22
C ALA A 119 -0.42 0.46 -7.07
N GLY A 120 -0.15 1.21 -8.14
CA GLY A 120 0.93 2.17 -8.25
C GLY A 120 0.58 3.58 -7.76
N TRP A 121 -0.63 3.83 -7.24
CA TRP A 121 -1.10 5.19 -6.94
C TRP A 121 -0.20 5.97 -6.00
N VAL A 122 0.26 5.35 -4.90
CA VAL A 122 1.16 6.01 -3.93
C VAL A 122 2.53 6.27 -4.56
N ALA A 123 3.06 5.30 -5.31
CA ALA A 123 4.33 5.44 -6.03
C ALA A 123 4.26 6.55 -7.08
N LEU A 124 3.19 6.60 -7.87
CA LEU A 124 2.96 7.63 -8.87
C LEU A 124 2.83 9.02 -8.24
N ALA A 125 2.01 9.16 -7.19
CA ALA A 125 1.84 10.43 -6.50
C ALA A 125 3.14 10.92 -5.86
N THR A 126 3.91 10.01 -5.25
CA THR A 126 5.22 10.31 -4.64
C THR A 126 6.25 10.69 -5.70
N GLY A 127 6.35 9.93 -6.78
CA GLY A 127 7.30 10.18 -7.87
C GLY A 127 7.02 11.48 -8.59
N LEU A 128 5.76 11.77 -8.90
CA LEU A 128 5.35 13.01 -9.54
C LEU A 128 5.52 14.21 -8.61
N GLY A 129 5.02 14.12 -7.36
CA GLY A 129 5.07 15.21 -6.39
C GLY A 129 6.49 15.53 -5.92
N GLY A 130 7.35 14.53 -5.85
CA GLY A 130 8.74 14.65 -5.38
C GLY A 130 9.78 14.77 -6.48
N ALA A 131 9.35 14.84 -7.75
CA ALA A 131 10.22 14.93 -8.92
C ALA A 131 11.26 13.81 -8.99
N ALA A 132 10.82 12.56 -8.82
CA ALA A 132 11.66 11.39 -9.04
C ALA A 132 12.11 11.30 -10.50
N ASP A 133 13.34 10.86 -10.74
CA ASP A 133 13.87 10.64 -12.09
C ASP A 133 13.26 9.42 -12.77
N TYR A 134 12.82 8.45 -11.97
CA TYR A 134 12.10 7.29 -12.45
C TYR A 134 11.13 6.78 -11.40
N THR A 135 9.97 6.30 -11.82
CA THR A 135 8.98 5.67 -10.94
C THR A 135 8.60 4.31 -11.49
N LEU A 136 8.72 3.28 -10.66
CA LEU A 136 8.36 1.90 -10.98
C LEU A 136 6.94 1.63 -10.46
N LEU A 137 6.04 1.30 -11.37
CA LEU A 137 4.63 1.05 -11.11
C LEU A 137 4.27 -0.38 -11.48
N PRO A 138 3.44 -1.10 -10.70
CA PRO A 138 3.00 -2.45 -11.04
C PRO A 138 2.17 -2.51 -12.32
N GLU A 139 1.56 -1.40 -12.74
CA GLU A 139 0.76 -1.29 -13.97
C GLU A 139 1.63 -1.23 -15.24
N GLU A 140 2.92 -0.94 -15.12
CA GLU A 140 3.83 -0.77 -16.24
C GLU A 140 4.89 -1.89 -16.27
N PRO A 141 5.20 -2.49 -17.44
CA PRO A 141 6.25 -3.50 -17.55
C PRO A 141 7.61 -2.97 -17.09
N TYR A 142 8.35 -3.77 -16.32
CA TYR A 142 9.71 -3.43 -15.92
C TYR A 142 10.66 -3.43 -17.12
N ASP A 143 11.35 -2.31 -17.32
CA ASP A 143 12.36 -2.09 -18.37
C ASP A 143 13.65 -1.58 -17.71
N GLU A 144 14.56 -2.52 -17.42
CA GLU A 144 15.85 -2.23 -16.80
C GLU A 144 16.72 -1.28 -17.65
N PRO A 145 16.91 -1.50 -18.97
CA PRO A 145 17.63 -0.54 -19.82
C PRO A 145 17.10 0.89 -19.71
N ARG A 146 15.77 1.08 -19.74
CA ARG A 146 15.13 2.39 -19.65
C ARG A 146 15.34 3.04 -18.28
N LEU A 147 15.22 2.27 -17.20
CA LEU A 147 15.53 2.73 -15.84
C LEU A 147 16.99 3.20 -15.74
N LEU A 148 17.93 2.36 -16.20
CA LEU A 148 19.36 2.66 -16.14
C LEU A 148 19.73 3.89 -16.98
N ASP A 149 19.09 4.11 -18.13
CA ASP A 149 19.31 5.33 -18.93
C ASP A 149 18.90 6.59 -18.18
N HIS A 150 17.71 6.60 -17.56
CA HIS A 150 17.23 7.74 -16.77
C HIS A 150 18.13 8.01 -15.56
N VAL A 151 18.50 6.96 -14.81
CA VAL A 151 19.37 7.09 -13.63
C VAL A 151 20.76 7.60 -14.02
N ARG A 152 21.39 7.03 -15.07
CA ARG A 152 22.71 7.48 -15.53
C ARG A 152 22.68 8.92 -16.02
N ARG A 153 21.61 9.32 -16.72
CA ARG A 153 21.40 10.70 -17.15
C ARG A 153 21.30 11.65 -15.97
N ALA A 154 20.45 11.34 -14.99
CA ALA A 154 20.28 12.16 -13.79
C ALA A 154 21.59 12.31 -12.99
N VAL A 155 22.32 11.20 -12.79
CA VAL A 155 23.62 11.22 -12.10
C VAL A 155 24.66 12.05 -12.86
N ARG A 156 24.71 11.94 -14.19
CA ARG A 156 25.65 12.75 -14.99
C ARG A 156 25.31 14.24 -14.93
N ASP A 157 24.03 14.59 -15.00
CA ASP A 157 23.59 15.97 -15.14
C ASP A 157 23.53 16.70 -13.79
N ARG A 158 23.21 15.99 -12.70
CA ARG A 158 23.00 16.57 -11.35
C ARG A 158 23.82 15.92 -10.23
N GLY A 159 24.54 14.83 -10.51
CA GLY A 159 25.34 14.10 -9.53
C GLY A 159 24.58 13.05 -8.73
N PHE A 160 23.25 13.02 -8.78
CA PHE A 160 22.40 12.09 -8.01
C PHE A 160 21.13 11.72 -8.80
N ALA A 161 20.45 10.67 -8.37
CA ALA A 161 19.17 10.26 -8.95
C ALA A 161 18.19 9.83 -7.85
N LEU A 162 16.90 10.03 -8.09
CA LEU A 162 15.81 9.59 -7.22
C LEU A 162 14.92 8.60 -7.97
N VAL A 163 14.73 7.42 -7.40
CA VAL A 163 13.83 6.41 -7.93
C VAL A 163 12.78 6.09 -6.88
N VAL A 164 11.52 6.10 -7.28
CA VAL A 164 10.41 5.60 -6.43
C VAL A 164 9.99 4.25 -6.96
N ALA A 165 9.83 3.26 -6.09
CA ALA A 165 9.36 1.93 -6.46
C ALA A 165 8.12 1.56 -5.65
N SER A 166 7.06 1.11 -6.32
CA SER A 166 5.96 0.44 -5.62
C SER A 166 6.43 -0.93 -5.13
N GLU A 167 6.03 -1.33 -3.92
CA GLU A 167 6.25 -2.69 -3.39
C GLU A 167 5.66 -3.78 -4.31
N GLY A 168 4.68 -3.42 -5.13
CA GLY A 168 4.00 -4.32 -6.06
C GLY A 168 4.74 -4.57 -7.37
N ILE A 169 5.87 -3.91 -7.62
CA ILE A 169 6.60 -4.04 -8.89
C ILE A 169 7.10 -5.47 -9.09
N ASP A 170 6.85 -6.04 -10.27
CA ASP A 170 7.50 -7.28 -10.71
C ASP A 170 8.76 -6.94 -11.49
N LEU A 171 9.93 -7.24 -10.91
CA LEU A 171 11.23 -7.03 -11.54
C LEU A 171 11.64 -8.20 -12.46
N GLY A 172 10.80 -9.23 -12.59
CA GLY A 172 11.14 -10.49 -13.21
C GLY A 172 12.09 -11.33 -12.35
N ALA A 173 12.17 -12.63 -12.64
CA ALA A 173 13.12 -13.51 -11.99
C ALA A 173 14.56 -13.03 -12.28
N ARG A 174 15.32 -12.68 -11.24
CA ARG A 174 16.77 -12.50 -11.35
C ARG A 174 17.37 -13.81 -11.88
N ALA A 175 17.99 -13.77 -13.05
CA ALA A 175 19.02 -14.75 -13.37
C ALA A 175 20.16 -14.51 -12.37
N ASP A 176 20.47 -15.54 -11.58
CA ASP A 176 21.40 -15.49 -10.46
C ASP A 176 22.70 -14.72 -10.77
N GLY A 177 22.96 -13.66 -10.01
CA GLY A 177 24.32 -13.14 -9.83
C GLY A 177 25.15 -14.16 -9.03
N PRO A 178 26.50 -14.16 -9.18
CA PRO A 178 27.34 -15.23 -8.65
C PRO A 178 27.15 -15.40 -7.15
N ALA A 179 26.86 -16.64 -6.73
CA ALA A 179 26.72 -17.04 -5.34
C ALA A 179 27.93 -16.55 -4.53
N GLY A 180 27.67 -15.68 -3.54
CA GLY A 180 28.66 -15.37 -2.52
C GLY A 180 29.11 -16.65 -1.81
N PRO A 181 30.35 -16.69 -1.27
CA PRO A 181 30.91 -17.91 -0.72
C PRO A 181 30.03 -18.41 0.43
N THR A 182 29.52 -19.63 0.27
CA THR A 182 28.78 -20.34 1.31
C THR A 182 29.70 -20.56 2.50
N SER A 183 29.45 -19.84 3.59
CA SER A 183 30.10 -20.14 4.87
C SER A 183 29.52 -21.43 5.43
N SER A 184 30.27 -22.51 5.32
CA SER A 184 30.07 -23.70 6.14
C SER A 184 30.39 -23.36 7.60
N ALA A 185 29.38 -23.34 8.46
CA ALA A 185 29.53 -23.39 9.92
C ALA A 185 28.45 -24.35 10.44
N THR A 186 28.82 -25.59 10.72
CA THR A 186 29.13 -26.13 12.05
C THR A 186 27.88 -26.32 12.91
N SER A 187 27.67 -27.61 13.21
CA SER A 187 26.76 -28.17 14.21
C SER A 187 26.60 -27.36 15.49
N CYS A 188 25.34 -27.22 15.92
CA CYS A 188 24.90 -27.32 17.31
C CYS A 188 23.55 -28.04 17.31
#